data_AF-G1XD40-F1
#
_entry.id   AF-G1XD40-F1
#
_cell.length_a   1.000
_cell.length_b   1.000
_cell.length_c   1.000
_cell.angle_alpha   90.00
_cell.angle_beta   90.00
_cell.angle_gamma   90.00
#
_symmetry.space_group_name_H-M   'P 1'
#
loop_
_entity.id
_entity.type
_entity.pdbx_description
1 polymer ?
#
loop_
_entity_poly.entity_id
_entity_poly.type
_entity_poly.pdbx_seq_one_letter_code
_entity_poly.pdbx_strand_id
1 'polypeptide(L)'
;MATLLPTVPYWVFCVSEPVSLVAGFAIAIFQPERFVALQLPNTESTDLSPSGKLIAWQTGNLFGIMAMMGIAILFATTEVVVVKRYLIALLLGDIGHL
;
A
#
# COMPACT_ATOMS: atom_id res chain seq x y z
N MET A 1 21.34 0.52 1.28
CA MET A 1 20.62 -0.66 1.79
C MET A 1 19.67 -0.21 2.88
N ALA A 2 18.58 -0.94 3.13
CA ALA A 2 17.55 -0.61 4.14
C ALA A 2 18.10 -0.26 5.55
N THR A 3 19.38 -0.54 5.80
CA THR A 3 20.23 0.01 6.88
C THR A 3 20.35 1.54 6.96
N LEU A 4 19.90 2.32 5.96
CA LEU A 4 19.94 3.78 5.99
C LEU A 4 18.82 4.41 6.83
N LEU A 5 17.76 3.65 7.14
CA LEU A 5 16.66 4.13 7.97
C LEU A 5 16.92 3.85 9.45
N PRO A 6 16.57 4.79 10.36
CA PRO A 6 16.47 4.48 11.78
C PRO A 6 15.50 3.31 12.04
N THR A 7 15.61 2.69 13.23
CA THR A 7 14.88 1.46 13.56
C THR A 7 13.37 1.55 13.34
N VAL A 8 12.72 2.64 13.79
CA VAL A 8 11.27 2.80 13.65
C VAL A 8 10.82 2.90 12.18
N PRO A 9 11.31 3.86 11.36
CA PRO A 9 10.91 3.94 9.95
C PRO A 9 11.32 2.71 9.14
N TYR A 10 12.38 2.00 9.52
CA TYR A 10 12.68 0.69 8.93
C TYR A 10 11.52 -0.30 9.13
N TRP A 11 11.06 -0.50 10.36
CA TRP A 11 9.96 -1.43 10.63
C TRP A 11 8.65 -1.00 9.97
N VAL A 12 8.38 0.30 9.92
CA VAL A 12 7.17 0.83 9.27
C VAL A 12 7.22 0.57 7.76
N PHE A 13 8.20 1.17 7.06
CA PHE A 13 8.21 1.23 5.60
C PHE A 13 8.85 0.01 4.92
N CYS A 14 9.78 -0.69 5.56
CA CYS A 14 10.41 -1.87 4.96
C CYS A 14 9.70 -3.18 5.31
N VAL A 15 8.79 -3.18 6.30
CA VAL A 15 8.14 -4.41 6.78
C VAL A 15 6.61 -4.25 6.85
N SER A 16 6.10 -3.38 7.71
CA SER A 16 4.65 -3.32 7.95
C SER A 16 3.86 -2.84 6.74
N GLU A 17 4.35 -1.81 6.05
CA GLU A 17 3.74 -1.23 4.87
C GLU A 17 3.68 -2.24 3.71
N PRO A 18 4.78 -2.85 3.24
CA PRO A 18 4.70 -3.80 2.13
C PRO A 18 3.82 -5.01 2.45
N VAL A 19 3.81 -5.50 3.69
CA VAL A 19 2.90 -6.56 4.12
C VAL A 19 1.43 -6.10 4.04
N SER A 20 1.15 -4.88 4.49
CA SER A 20 -0.21 -4.32 4.47
C SER A 20 -0.70 -4.07 3.05
N LEU A 21 0.17 -3.56 2.18
CA LEU A 21 -0.13 -3.36 0.75
C LEU A 21 -0.37 -4.69 0.02
N VAL A 22 0.44 -5.71 0.29
CA VAL A 22 0.22 -7.06 -0.28
C VAL A 22 -1.07 -7.67 0.23
N ALA A 23 -1.39 -7.52 1.52
CA ALA A 23 -2.66 -7.98 2.08
C ALA A 23 -3.85 -7.25 1.44
N GLY A 24 -3.77 -5.93 1.31
CA GLY A 24 -4.79 -5.12 0.64
C GLY A 24 -4.97 -5.50 -0.83
N PHE A 25 -3.88 -5.71 -1.57
CA PHE A 25 -3.91 -6.25 -2.94
C PHE A 25 -4.64 -7.60 -2.98
N ALA A 26 -4.27 -8.55 -2.13
CA ALA A 26 -4.87 -9.87 -2.13
C ALA A 26 -6.38 -9.82 -1.83
N ILE A 27 -6.79 -9.05 -0.81
CA ILE A 27 -8.21 -8.91 -0.46
C ILE A 27 -8.97 -8.21 -1.59
N ALA A 28 -8.42 -7.16 -2.20
CA ALA A 28 -9.05 -6.46 -3.33
C ALA A 28 -9.27 -7.36 -4.55
N ILE A 29 -8.31 -8.23 -4.88
CA ILE A 29 -8.39 -9.11 -6.04
C ILE A 29 -9.35 -10.28 -5.79
N PHE A 30 -9.23 -10.96 -4.66
CA PHE A 30 -9.98 -12.19 -4.39
C PHE A 30 -11.33 -11.97 -3.71
N GLN A 31 -11.51 -10.85 -3.00
CA GLN A 31 -12.70 -10.54 -2.21
C GLN A 31 -13.07 -9.05 -2.33
N PRO A 32 -13.39 -8.54 -3.54
CA PRO A 32 -13.57 -7.11 -3.79
C PRO A 32 -14.71 -6.49 -2.96
N GLU A 33 -15.81 -7.22 -2.72
CA GLU A 33 -16.93 -6.77 -1.89
C GLU A 33 -16.48 -6.52 -0.44
N ARG A 34 -15.70 -7.45 0.11
CA ARG A 34 -15.09 -7.33 1.43
C ARG A 34 -14.07 -6.20 1.48
N PHE A 35 -13.24 -6.06 0.43
CA PHE A 35 -12.26 -4.99 0.34
C PHE A 35 -12.91 -3.61 0.45
N VAL A 36 -14.00 -3.39 -0.31
CA VAL A 36 -14.75 -2.12 -0.30
C VAL A 36 -15.41 -1.89 1.06
N ALA A 37 -16.03 -2.91 1.65
CA ALA A 37 -16.65 -2.80 2.97
C ALA A 37 -15.64 -2.43 4.07
N LEU A 38 -14.41 -2.94 3.99
CA LEU A 38 -13.33 -2.62 4.94
C LEU A 38 -12.83 -1.17 4.86
N GLN A 39 -13.19 -0.41 3.81
CA GLN A 39 -12.78 0.99 3.68
C GLN A 39 -13.56 1.94 4.61
N LEU A 40 -14.67 1.47 5.19
CA LEU A 40 -15.55 2.28 6.04
C LEU A 40 -15.88 1.53 7.33
N PRO A 41 -15.98 2.24 8.47
CA PRO A 41 -16.36 1.61 9.74
C PRO A 41 -17.79 1.07 9.68
N ASN A 42 -18.02 -0.09 10.30
CA ASN A 42 -19.33 -0.74 10.44
C ASN A 42 -20.10 -0.92 9.12
N THR A 43 -19.39 -1.11 8.00
CA THR A 43 -20.00 -1.34 6.70
C THR A 43 -20.07 -2.83 6.41
N GLU A 44 -21.27 -3.32 6.11
CA GLU A 44 -21.49 -4.70 5.70
C GLU A 44 -21.08 -4.93 4.25
N SER A 45 -20.58 -6.13 3.96
CA SER A 45 -20.26 -6.54 2.60
C SER A 45 -21.54 -6.65 1.79
N THR A 46 -21.59 -5.97 0.64
CA THR A 46 -22.73 -6.01 -0.28
C THR A 46 -22.24 -6.29 -1.69
N ASP A 47 -23.14 -6.79 -2.54
CA ASP A 47 -22.81 -7.06 -3.95
C ASP A 47 -22.46 -5.76 -4.67
N LEU A 48 -21.25 -5.72 -5.22
CA LEU A 48 -20.77 -4.59 -6.01
C LEU A 48 -21.28 -4.65 -7.44
N SER A 49 -21.61 -3.48 -8.00
CA SER A 49 -21.82 -3.34 -9.44
C SER A 49 -20.53 -3.72 -10.22
N PRO A 50 -20.62 -4.08 -11.51
CA PRO A 50 -19.44 -4.40 -12.31
C PRO A 50 -18.37 -3.30 -12.29
N SER A 51 -18.81 -2.03 -12.36
CA SER A 51 -17.92 -0.87 -12.25
C SER A 51 -17.29 -0.75 -10.86
N GLY A 52 -18.03 -1.08 -9.79
CA GLY A 52 -17.50 -1.11 -8.43
C GLY A 52 -16.40 -2.16 -8.25
N LYS A 53 -16.60 -3.37 -8.82
CA LYS A 53 -15.57 -4.43 -8.82
C LYS A 53 -14.33 -4.01 -9.61
N LEU A 54 -14.50 -3.37 -10.76
CA LEU A 54 -13.39 -2.85 -11.55
C LEU A 54 -12.54 -1.84 -10.75
N ILE A 55 -13.17 -0.90 -10.05
CA ILE A 55 -12.47 0.08 -9.21
C ILE A 55 -11.73 -0.63 -8.07
N ALA A 56 -12.37 -1.59 -7.39
CA ALA A 56 -11.72 -2.37 -6.33
C ALA A 56 -10.45 -3.08 -6.85
N TRP A 57 -10.51 -3.72 -8.02
CA TRP A 57 -9.35 -4.37 -8.64
C TRP A 57 -8.28 -3.38 -9.08
N GLN A 58 -8.64 -2.21 -9.59
CA GLN A 58 -7.68 -1.16 -9.94
C GLN A 58 -6.93 -0.66 -8.70
N THR A 59 -7.65 -0.37 -7.62
CA THR A 59 -7.05 0.02 -6.32
C THR A 59 -6.17 -1.10 -5.77
N GLY A 60 -6.64 -2.35 -5.83
CA GLY A 60 -5.84 -3.52 -5.47
C GLY A 60 -4.51 -3.56 -6.23
N ASN A 61 -4.56 -3.51 -7.57
CA ASN A 61 -3.37 -3.50 -8.42
C ASN A 61 -2.40 -2.37 -8.07
N LEU A 62 -2.91 -1.18 -7.74
CA LEU A 62 -2.07 -0.07 -7.26
C LEU A 62 -1.34 -0.44 -5.97
N PHE A 63 -2.01 -1.07 -5.00
CA PHE A 63 -1.36 -1.52 -3.77
C PHE A 63 -0.24 -2.53 -4.05
N GLY A 64 -0.48 -3.49 -4.94
CA GLY A 64 0.54 -4.47 -5.35
C GLY A 64 1.76 -3.80 -5.99
N ILE A 65 1.56 -2.84 -6.89
CA ILE A 65 2.64 -2.08 -7.52
C ILE A 65 3.40 -1.24 -6.50
N MET A 66 2.70 -0.56 -5.59
CA MET A 66 3.34 0.24 -4.54
C MET A 66 4.21 -0.62 -3.63
N ALA A 67 3.76 -1.83 -3.25
CA ALA A 67 4.56 -2.76 -2.46
C ALA A 67 5.85 -3.16 -3.19
N MET A 68 5.75 -3.54 -4.47
CA MET A 68 6.91 -3.89 -5.29
C MET A 68 7.88 -2.70 -5.45
N MET A 69 7.35 -1.50 -5.65
CA MET A 69 8.15 -0.29 -5.80
C MET A 69 8.86 0.08 -4.49
N GLY A 70 8.20 -0.01 -3.34
CA GLY A 70 8.82 0.23 -2.05
C GLY A 70 9.93 -0.76 -1.74
N ILE A 71 9.70 -2.05 -2.00
CA ILE A 71 10.73 -3.09 -1.87
C ILE A 71 11.90 -2.78 -2.81
N ALA A 72 11.64 -2.50 -4.09
CA ALA A 72 12.68 -2.21 -5.07
C ALA A 72 13.51 -0.99 -4.66
N ILE A 73 12.88 0.12 -4.27
CA ILE A 73 13.58 1.36 -3.93
C ILE A 73 14.34 1.22 -2.62
N LEU A 74 13.69 0.79 -1.53
CA LEU A 74 14.27 0.78 -0.18
C LEU A 74 15.35 -0.29 -0.01
N PHE A 75 15.28 -1.40 -0.75
CA PHE A 75 16.27 -2.47 -0.67
C PHE A 75 17.38 -2.36 -1.72
N ALA A 76 17.15 -1.75 -2.89
CA ALA A 76 18.19 -1.63 -3.93
C ALA A 76 19.04 -0.36 -3.80
N THR A 77 18.48 0.75 -3.28
CA THR A 77 19.22 2.02 -3.26
C THR A 77 20.27 2.10 -2.14
N THR A 78 21.38 2.76 -2.45
CA THR A 78 22.41 3.21 -1.50
C THR A 78 22.38 4.73 -1.28
N GLU A 79 21.55 5.45 -2.03
CA GLU A 79 21.50 6.91 -2.04
C GLU A 79 20.49 7.45 -1.03
N VAL A 80 20.98 8.14 0.00
CA VAL A 80 20.14 8.74 1.07
C VAL A 80 19.13 9.74 0.50
N VAL A 81 19.50 10.47 -0.55
CA VAL A 81 18.60 11.45 -1.21
C VAL A 81 17.39 10.75 -1.82
N VAL A 82 17.57 9.57 -2.42
CA VAL A 82 16.47 8.78 -2.99
C VAL A 82 15.53 8.31 -1.89
N VAL A 83 16.07 7.78 -0.79
CA VAL A 83 15.27 7.35 0.36
C VAL A 83 14.43 8.50 0.92
N LYS A 84 15.03 9.69 1.14
CA LYS A 84 14.30 10.86 1.66
C LYS A 84 13.18 11.31 0.73
N ARG A 85 13.45 11.38 -0.59
CA ARG A 85 12.43 11.78 -1.58
C ARG A 85 11.31 10.75 -1.67
N TYR A 86 11.64 9.47 -1.57
CA TYR A 86 10.65 8.40 -1.54
C TYR A 86 9.75 8.49 -0.29
N LEU A 87 10.32 8.70 0.90
CA LEU A 87 9.52 8.90 2.12
C LEU A 87 8.61 10.13 2.05
N ILE A 88 9.05 11.23 1.40
CA ILE A 88 8.19 12.40 1.15
C ILE A 88 7.04 12.02 0.21
N ALA A 89 7.31 11.22 -0.83
CA ALA A 89 6.27 10.75 -1.74
C ALA A 89 5.24 9.86 -1.03
N LEU A 90 5.68 8.96 -0.14
CA LEU A 90 4.78 8.16 0.71
C LEU A 90 3.93 9.05 1.61
N LEU A 91 4.54 10.01 2.30
CA LEU A 91 3.82 10.96 3.14
C LEU A 91 2.74 11.72 2.35
N LEU A 92 3.05 12.16 1.13
CA LEU A 92 2.07 12.83 0.28
C LEU A 92 0.95 11.90 -0.18
N GLY A 93 1.27 10.63 -0.47
CA GLY A 93 0.26 9.62 -0.79
C GLY A 93 -0.71 9.37 0.36
N ASP A 94 -0.19 9.41 1.59
CA ASP A 94 -0.97 9.10 2.78
C ASP A 94 -1.89 10.24 3.25
N ILE A 95 -1.70 11.48 2.77
CA ILE A 95 -2.54 12.62 3.17
C ILE A 95 -4.01 12.40 2.75
N GLY A 96 -4.27 11.69 1.66
CA GLY A 96 -5.62 11.53 1.11
C GLY A 96 -6.53 10.55 1.86
N HIS A 97 -5.96 9.75 2.77
CA HIS A 97 -6.68 8.68 3.48
C HIS A 97 -6.54 8.72 5.01
N LEU A 98 -5.95 9.80 5.55
CA LEU A 98 -6.00 10.19 6.97
C LEU A 98 -7.26 11.02 7.26
#